data_AF-A0A6J6HX59-F1
#
_entry.id   AF-A0A6J6HX59-F1
#
_cell.length_a   1.000
_cell.length_b   1.000
_cell.length_c   1.000
_cell.angle_alpha   90.00
_cell.angle_beta   90.00
_cell.angle_gamma   90.00
#
_symmetry.space_group_name_H-M   'P 1'
#
loop_
_entity.id
_entity.type
_entity.pdbx_description
1 polymer ?
#
loop_
_entity_poly.entity_id
_entity_poly.type
_entity_poly.pdbx_seq_one_letter_code
_entity_poly.pdbx_strand_id
1 'polypeptide(L)'
;MCLADSAQSEITMAGDFLWGMKTFFNPAIKGFGYSAGTAGYYEMLGDLQAVLTTLLALKTAIATNPSAPAWPSTSTAGAITAIPVRSAVLLLGLISGISTQSKTYDASSGPAGASETTFSVVLSPALAVLENGAEAAALAVLANYDMERRAGGIVYDNSKTNYTTRLGDDAQVYAASLSGGTYTAGMLQYLAYSPRVTASAEAVTKLNSMYQLQGKIEVPTITLAAAADHITPGGAVTHLINQYNASISAGTAKSGKLLNIWNKPADTYSTFDASGAVTPAKWPNGVGHCQYTTTQVLTVAKLAATAAKTGKLPSSATAKAAIKNDANLFIDPNFLPPLLKFRQ
;
A
#
# COMPACT_ATOMS: atom_id res chain seq x y z
N MET A 1 7.44 -14.94 3.66
CA MET A 1 7.89 -13.53 3.73
C MET A 1 7.26 -12.80 2.55
N CYS A 2 6.91 -11.53 2.69
CA CYS A 2 6.30 -10.73 1.60
C CYS A 2 5.07 -11.40 0.97
N LEU A 3 4.13 -11.78 1.83
CA LEU A 3 2.94 -12.48 1.40
C LEU A 3 2.04 -11.47 0.66
N ALA A 4 1.94 -11.59 -0.66
CA ALA A 4 0.87 -10.96 -1.42
C ALA A 4 -0.45 -11.70 -1.18
N ASP A 5 -1.57 -10.98 -1.27
CA ASP A 5 -2.89 -11.62 -1.15
C ASP A 5 -3.26 -12.34 -2.46
N SER A 6 -4.06 -11.71 -3.33
CA SER A 6 -4.46 -12.25 -4.62
C SER A 6 -4.07 -11.28 -5.71
N ALA A 7 -3.90 -11.75 -6.94
CA ALA A 7 -3.63 -10.84 -8.05
C ALA A 7 -4.73 -9.76 -8.18
N GLN A 8 -6.00 -10.11 -7.91
CA GLN A 8 -7.10 -9.15 -7.93
C GLN A 8 -6.99 -8.08 -6.83
N SER A 9 -6.60 -8.46 -5.61
CA SER A 9 -6.45 -7.50 -4.52
C SER A 9 -5.29 -6.52 -4.77
N GLU A 10 -4.16 -7.01 -5.28
CA GLU A 10 -3.01 -6.16 -5.61
C GLU A 10 -3.32 -5.24 -6.81
N ILE A 11 -3.97 -5.77 -7.85
CA ILE A 11 -4.44 -4.97 -8.99
C ILE A 11 -5.45 -3.91 -8.55
N THR A 12 -6.30 -4.20 -7.56
CA THR A 12 -7.24 -3.21 -7.02
C THR A 12 -6.50 -2.09 -6.30
N MET A 13 -5.56 -2.41 -5.39
CA MET A 13 -4.75 -1.41 -4.66
C MET A 13 -4.00 -0.49 -5.63
N ALA A 14 -3.20 -1.10 -6.52
CA ALA A 14 -2.37 -0.37 -7.46
C ALA A 14 -3.21 0.36 -8.52
N GLY A 15 -4.28 -0.28 -9.01
CA GLY A 15 -5.21 0.28 -9.98
C GLY A 15 -6.01 1.46 -9.43
N ASP A 16 -6.47 1.42 -8.17
CA ASP A 16 -7.10 2.58 -7.53
C ASP A 16 -6.15 3.77 -7.49
N PHE A 17 -4.87 3.51 -7.17
CA PHE A 17 -3.88 4.56 -7.11
C PHE A 17 -3.64 5.17 -8.50
N LEU A 18 -3.46 4.33 -9.53
CA LEU A 18 -3.26 4.78 -10.92
C LEU A 18 -4.48 5.48 -11.50
N TRP A 19 -5.68 4.96 -11.24
CA TRP A 19 -6.94 5.59 -11.65
C TRP A 19 -7.13 6.95 -10.98
N GLY A 20 -6.80 7.07 -9.69
CA GLY A 20 -6.85 8.36 -9.00
C GLY A 20 -5.77 9.33 -9.50
N MET A 21 -4.56 8.86 -9.80
CA MET A 21 -3.51 9.68 -10.46
C MET A 21 -4.00 10.26 -11.78
N LYS A 22 -4.61 9.41 -12.63
CA LYS A 22 -5.24 9.83 -13.89
C LYS A 22 -6.34 10.87 -13.66
N THR A 23 -7.21 10.62 -12.70
CA THR A 23 -8.43 11.38 -12.44
C THR A 23 -8.16 12.75 -11.81
N PHE A 24 -7.24 12.80 -10.85
CA PHE A 24 -6.89 14.04 -10.16
C PHE A 24 -5.83 14.85 -10.91
N PHE A 25 -4.78 14.21 -11.42
CA PHE A 25 -3.55 14.93 -11.74
C PHE A 25 -3.19 14.93 -13.23
N ASN A 26 -3.46 13.84 -13.96
CA ASN A 26 -3.03 13.74 -15.34
C ASN A 26 -3.93 12.82 -16.18
N PRO A 27 -4.94 13.36 -16.89
CA PRO A 27 -5.87 12.56 -17.68
C PRO A 27 -5.22 11.87 -18.89
N ALA A 28 -4.01 12.27 -19.28
CA ALA A 28 -3.26 11.67 -20.38
C ALA A 28 -2.74 10.25 -20.06
N ILE A 29 -2.68 9.86 -18.79
CA ILE A 29 -2.40 8.47 -18.40
C ILE A 29 -3.53 7.60 -18.96
N LYS A 30 -3.24 6.62 -19.80
CA LYS A 30 -4.22 5.63 -20.28
C LYS A 30 -4.66 4.71 -19.13
N GLY A 31 -3.68 4.10 -18.47
CA GLY A 31 -3.77 3.30 -17.25
C GLY A 31 -4.28 1.87 -17.44
N PHE A 32 -5.25 1.67 -18.33
CA PHE A 32 -5.96 0.39 -18.50
C PHE A 32 -6.43 0.21 -19.95
N GLY A 33 -6.73 -1.03 -20.33
CA GLY A 33 -7.21 -1.38 -21.66
C GLY A 33 -6.15 -1.21 -22.74
N TYR A 34 -4.92 -1.66 -22.46
CA TYR A 34 -3.81 -1.57 -23.38
C TYR A 34 -4.07 -2.35 -24.68
N SER A 35 -3.65 -1.76 -25.79
CA SER A 35 -3.80 -2.34 -27.13
C SER A 35 -2.99 -3.64 -27.26
N ALA A 36 -3.38 -4.54 -28.17
CA ALA A 36 -2.60 -5.74 -28.43
C ALA A 36 -1.24 -5.42 -29.10
N GLY A 37 -0.25 -6.29 -28.88
CA GLY A 37 1.04 -6.23 -29.58
C GLY A 37 1.89 -5.00 -29.23
N THR A 38 2.64 -4.52 -30.22
CA THR A 38 3.60 -3.40 -30.06
C THR A 38 2.94 -2.10 -29.63
N ALA A 39 1.70 -1.85 -30.04
CA ALA A 39 0.96 -0.64 -29.66
C ALA A 39 0.76 -0.55 -28.15
N GLY A 40 0.27 -1.62 -27.50
CA GLY A 40 0.08 -1.64 -26.05
C GLY A 40 1.38 -1.50 -25.27
N TYR A 41 2.49 -2.03 -25.79
CA TYR A 41 3.79 -1.84 -25.18
C TYR A 41 4.19 -0.36 -25.15
N TYR A 42 4.00 0.37 -26.26
CA TYR A 42 4.28 1.82 -26.29
C TYR A 42 3.30 2.64 -25.44
N GLU A 43 2.04 2.25 -25.37
CA GLU A 43 1.07 2.86 -24.46
C GLU A 43 1.50 2.69 -22.99
N MET A 44 1.94 1.48 -22.60
CA MET A 44 2.46 1.20 -21.26
C MET A 44 3.71 2.05 -20.94
N LEU A 45 4.66 2.16 -21.88
CA LEU A 45 5.82 3.03 -21.70
C LEU A 45 5.44 4.52 -21.59
N GLY A 46 4.44 4.96 -22.36
CA GLY A 46 3.89 6.30 -22.29
C GLY A 46 3.28 6.59 -20.92
N ASP A 47 2.56 5.62 -20.35
CA ASP A 47 2.01 5.73 -19.00
C ASP A 47 3.08 5.80 -17.92
N LEU A 48 4.14 4.99 -18.02
CA LEU A 48 5.28 5.09 -17.09
C LEU A 48 5.87 6.50 -17.11
N GLN A 49 6.09 7.06 -18.30
CA GLN A 49 6.59 8.43 -18.43
C GLN A 49 5.62 9.45 -17.83
N ALA A 50 4.32 9.36 -18.13
CA ALA A 50 3.31 10.29 -17.63
C ALA A 50 3.18 10.23 -16.10
N VAL A 51 3.22 9.03 -15.52
CA VAL A 51 3.21 8.80 -14.07
C VAL A 51 4.45 9.43 -13.42
N LEU A 52 5.65 9.14 -13.91
CA LEU A 52 6.89 9.68 -13.38
C LEU A 52 6.94 11.22 -13.45
N THR A 53 6.52 11.81 -14.57
CA THR A 53 6.42 13.26 -14.73
C THR A 53 5.43 13.87 -13.74
N THR A 54 4.28 13.23 -13.53
CA THR A 54 3.25 13.70 -12.59
C THR A 54 3.75 13.64 -11.15
N LEU A 55 4.40 12.55 -10.75
CA LEU A 55 4.99 12.40 -9.41
C LEU A 55 6.08 13.44 -9.14
N LEU A 56 6.92 13.74 -10.14
CA LEU A 56 7.91 14.80 -10.04
C LEU A 56 7.25 16.18 -9.86
N ALA A 57 6.21 16.48 -10.63
CA ALA A 57 5.47 17.74 -10.50
C ALA A 57 4.84 17.89 -9.10
N LEU A 58 4.22 16.83 -8.58
CA LEU A 58 3.66 16.79 -7.22
C LEU A 58 4.73 17.02 -6.16
N LYS A 59 5.86 16.32 -6.25
CA LYS A 59 6.99 16.47 -5.32
C LYS A 59 7.51 17.90 -5.32
N THR A 60 7.71 18.49 -6.50
CA THR A 60 8.17 19.88 -6.66
C THR A 60 7.17 20.88 -6.09
N ALA A 61 5.87 20.70 -6.35
CA ALA A 61 4.83 21.58 -5.85
C ALA A 61 4.77 21.58 -4.32
N ILE A 62 4.82 20.39 -3.70
CA ILE A 62 4.84 20.24 -2.23
C ILE A 62 6.10 20.86 -1.62
N ALA A 63 7.27 20.65 -2.24
CA ALA A 63 8.51 21.28 -1.77
C ALA A 63 8.47 22.81 -1.87
N THR A 64 7.84 23.36 -2.93
CA THR A 64 7.78 24.81 -3.18
C THR A 64 6.84 25.52 -2.22
N ASN A 65 5.67 24.95 -1.94
CA ASN A 65 4.73 25.50 -0.96
C ASN A 65 4.04 24.36 -0.19
N PRO A 66 4.60 23.91 0.93
CA PRO A 66 4.02 22.79 1.68
C PRO A 66 2.61 23.10 2.21
N SER A 67 2.32 24.36 2.54
CA SER A 67 1.06 24.79 3.15
C SER A 67 -0.12 24.85 2.17
N ALA A 68 0.15 25.11 0.89
CA ALA A 68 -0.86 25.15 -0.17
C ALA A 68 -0.22 24.81 -1.53
N PRO A 69 0.26 23.57 -1.73
CA PRO A 69 0.92 23.20 -2.97
C PRO A 69 -0.08 23.18 -4.12
N ALA A 70 0.34 23.77 -5.24
CA ALA A 70 -0.45 23.84 -6.45
C ALA A 70 -0.62 22.45 -7.09
N TRP A 71 -1.70 22.29 -7.85
CA TRP A 71 -1.91 21.11 -8.65
C TRP A 71 -0.98 21.11 -9.87
N PRO A 72 -0.59 19.93 -10.41
CA PRO A 72 0.12 19.86 -11.68
C PRO A 72 -0.66 20.57 -12.79
N SER A 73 0.05 21.22 -13.71
CA SER A 73 -0.57 21.90 -14.87
C SER A 73 -1.33 20.97 -15.81
N THR A 74 -1.08 19.65 -15.72
CA THR A 74 -1.80 18.60 -16.42
C THR A 74 -3.17 18.30 -15.80
N SER A 75 -3.45 18.77 -14.58
CA SER A 75 -4.71 18.48 -13.90
C SER A 75 -5.88 19.16 -14.59
N THR A 76 -6.98 18.43 -14.69
CA THR A 76 -8.26 18.93 -15.22
C THR A 76 -9.36 18.87 -14.16
N ALA A 77 -9.00 18.76 -12.88
CA ALA A 77 -9.93 18.55 -11.76
C ALA A 77 -10.79 19.77 -11.37
N GLY A 78 -10.83 20.81 -12.22
CA GLY A 78 -11.72 21.97 -12.08
C GLY A 78 -11.63 22.63 -10.69
N ALA A 79 -12.79 22.85 -10.07
CA ALA A 79 -12.90 23.53 -8.77
C ALA A 79 -12.17 22.81 -7.61
N ILE A 80 -11.92 21.51 -7.72
CA ILE A 80 -11.18 20.74 -6.70
C ILE A 80 -9.74 21.22 -6.59
N THR A 81 -9.19 21.85 -7.64
CA THR A 81 -7.84 22.40 -7.63
C THR A 81 -7.62 23.55 -6.62
N ALA A 82 -8.70 24.09 -6.03
CA ALA A 82 -8.63 25.03 -4.91
C ALA A 82 -8.19 24.37 -3.58
N ILE A 83 -8.31 23.04 -3.47
CA ILE A 83 -7.86 22.27 -2.30
C ILE A 83 -6.34 22.06 -2.42
N PRO A 84 -5.54 22.14 -1.35
CA PRO A 84 -4.12 21.84 -1.43
C PRO A 84 -3.83 20.43 -2.00
N VAL A 85 -2.96 20.32 -3.01
CA VAL A 85 -2.80 19.04 -3.75
C VAL A 85 -2.33 17.87 -2.86
N ARG A 86 -1.61 18.17 -1.76
CA ARG A 86 -1.22 17.16 -0.76
C ARG A 86 -2.41 16.41 -0.16
N SER A 87 -3.57 17.04 -0.05
CA SER A 87 -4.78 16.41 0.50
C SER A 87 -5.38 15.42 -0.50
N ALA A 88 -5.29 15.70 -1.81
CA ALA A 88 -5.66 14.76 -2.85
C ALA A 88 -4.68 13.57 -2.93
N VAL A 89 -3.37 13.84 -2.77
CA VAL A 89 -2.35 12.78 -2.68
C VAL A 89 -2.63 11.86 -1.49
N LEU A 90 -2.86 12.42 -0.30
CA LEU A 90 -3.17 11.62 0.88
C LEU A 90 -4.48 10.85 0.72
N LEU A 91 -5.56 11.50 0.26
CA LEU A 91 -6.83 10.82 0.00
C LEU A 91 -6.63 9.61 -0.91
N LEU A 92 -5.87 9.79 -1.99
CA LEU A 92 -5.55 8.72 -2.93
C LEU A 92 -4.82 7.56 -2.24
N GLY A 93 -3.81 7.85 -1.42
CA GLY A 93 -3.13 6.80 -0.65
C GLY A 93 -4.07 6.05 0.28
N LEU A 94 -4.89 6.77 1.04
CA LEU A 94 -5.83 6.18 1.99
C LEU A 94 -6.86 5.29 1.30
N ILE A 95 -7.50 5.76 0.22
CA ILE A 95 -8.50 4.96 -0.48
C ILE A 95 -7.91 3.78 -1.26
N SER A 96 -6.63 3.86 -1.65
CA SER A 96 -5.93 2.74 -2.27
C SER A 96 -5.38 1.76 -1.24
N GLY A 97 -5.16 2.18 0.02
CA GLY A 97 -4.48 1.39 1.05
C GLY A 97 -2.95 1.48 1.00
N ILE A 98 -2.41 2.54 0.40
CA ILE A 98 -0.97 2.83 0.43
C ILE A 98 -0.59 3.38 1.80
N SER A 99 0.48 2.82 2.37
CA SER A 99 0.99 3.20 3.69
C SER A 99 1.32 4.69 3.76
N THR A 100 0.89 5.35 4.84
CA THR A 100 1.29 6.72 5.20
C THR A 100 2.66 6.77 5.87
N GLN A 101 3.36 5.64 5.99
CA GLN A 101 4.75 5.55 6.40
C GLN A 101 5.58 5.01 5.23
N SER A 102 6.66 5.70 4.91
CA SER A 102 7.55 5.37 3.78
C SER A 102 9.00 5.34 4.23
N LYS A 103 9.92 5.07 3.30
CA LYS A 103 11.37 5.05 3.58
C LYS A 103 11.85 6.31 4.31
N THR A 104 11.29 7.45 3.93
CA THR A 104 11.77 8.77 4.35
C THR A 104 10.87 9.40 5.41
N TYR A 105 9.57 9.07 5.42
CA TYR A 105 8.56 9.75 6.24
C TYR A 105 7.86 8.76 7.18
N ASP A 106 7.92 9.01 8.48
CA ASP A 106 7.36 8.16 9.54
C ASP A 106 5.93 8.50 9.96
N ALA A 107 5.33 9.52 9.34
CA ALA A 107 4.02 10.09 9.66
C ALA A 107 3.88 10.69 11.07
N SER A 108 4.97 10.81 11.83
CA SER A 108 4.95 11.19 13.25
C SER A 108 5.93 12.29 13.61
N SER A 109 7.05 12.40 12.90
CA SER A 109 8.11 13.39 13.16
C SER A 109 7.98 14.62 12.27
N GLY A 110 8.44 15.76 12.79
CA GLY A 110 8.61 17.02 12.05
C GLY A 110 9.95 17.68 12.37
N PRO A 111 10.38 18.68 11.58
CA PRO A 111 11.60 19.43 11.88
C PRO A 111 11.36 20.25 13.15
N ALA A 112 12.35 20.27 14.04
CA ALA A 112 12.28 21.04 15.28
C ALA A 112 11.96 22.51 15.01
N GLY A 113 11.01 23.08 15.76
CA GLY A 113 10.61 24.48 15.66
C GLY A 113 9.13 24.65 15.34
N ALA A 114 8.76 25.85 14.87
CA ALA A 114 7.35 26.25 14.74
C ALA A 114 6.52 25.38 13.78
N SER A 115 7.16 24.65 12.87
CA SER A 115 6.51 23.80 11.88
C SER A 115 6.45 22.32 12.26
N GLU A 116 6.96 21.92 13.43
CA GLU A 116 7.11 20.51 13.82
C GLU A 116 5.79 19.75 13.75
N THR A 117 4.75 20.24 14.44
CA THR A 117 3.42 19.62 14.46
C THR A 117 2.72 19.68 13.11
N THR A 118 2.82 20.82 12.42
CA THR A 118 2.20 20.97 11.10
C THR A 118 2.82 20.01 10.10
N PHE A 119 4.14 19.82 10.14
CA PHE A 119 4.83 18.88 9.28
C PHE A 119 4.40 17.45 9.60
N SER A 120 4.48 17.03 10.87
CA SER A 120 4.19 15.66 11.26
C SER A 120 2.75 15.27 10.92
N VAL A 121 1.78 16.13 11.25
CA VAL A 121 0.36 15.81 11.04
C VAL A 121 -0.06 16.02 9.59
N VAL A 122 0.35 17.11 8.95
CA VAL A 122 -0.27 17.54 7.67
C VAL A 122 0.57 17.16 6.44
N LEU A 123 1.90 17.14 6.55
CA LEU A 123 2.79 16.95 5.41
C LEU A 123 3.34 15.53 5.31
N SER A 124 3.80 14.98 6.44
CA SER A 124 4.48 13.69 6.49
C SER A 124 3.64 12.54 5.89
N PRO A 125 2.34 12.38 6.20
CA PRO A 125 1.52 11.34 5.59
C PRO A 125 1.38 11.46 4.07
N ALA A 126 1.20 12.69 3.55
CA ALA A 126 1.05 12.91 2.11
C ALA A 126 2.36 12.68 1.35
N LEU A 127 3.49 13.09 1.94
CA LEU A 127 4.82 12.84 1.39
C LEU A 127 5.18 11.35 1.40
N ALA A 128 4.79 10.63 2.46
CA ALA A 128 4.95 9.18 2.53
C ALA A 128 4.14 8.45 1.45
N VAL A 129 2.87 8.84 1.28
CA VAL A 129 2.02 8.32 0.21
C VAL A 129 2.59 8.67 -1.16
N LEU A 130 3.17 9.85 -1.36
CA LEU A 130 3.81 10.19 -2.62
C LEU A 130 5.04 9.30 -2.91
N GLU A 131 5.86 9.02 -1.89
CA GLU A 131 7.04 8.17 -2.02
C GLU A 131 6.65 6.71 -2.30
N ASN A 132 5.78 6.12 -1.49
CA ASN A 132 5.29 4.75 -1.67
C ASN A 132 4.42 4.61 -2.94
N GLY A 133 3.60 5.63 -3.20
CA GLY A 133 2.70 5.69 -4.34
C GLY A 133 3.43 5.73 -5.68
N ALA A 134 4.68 6.20 -5.71
CA ALA A 134 5.51 6.12 -6.90
C ALA A 134 5.78 4.67 -7.32
N GLU A 135 6.13 3.81 -6.36
CA GLU A 135 6.34 2.39 -6.59
C GLU A 135 5.01 1.68 -6.91
N ALA A 136 3.93 2.02 -6.20
CA ALA A 136 2.60 1.47 -6.47
C ALA A 136 2.06 1.85 -7.86
N ALA A 137 2.28 3.09 -8.32
CA ALA A 137 1.84 3.53 -9.64
C ALA A 137 2.65 2.87 -10.76
N ALA A 138 3.96 2.72 -10.58
CA ALA A 138 4.80 1.97 -11.53
C ALA A 138 4.39 0.49 -11.59
N LEU A 139 4.13 -0.12 -10.42
CA LEU A 139 3.58 -1.47 -10.34
C LEU A 139 2.22 -1.54 -11.04
N ALA A 140 1.32 -0.57 -10.84
CA ALA A 140 0.01 -0.55 -11.47
C ALA A 140 0.11 -0.57 -13.00
N VAL A 141 0.98 0.25 -13.59
CA VAL A 141 1.18 0.28 -15.05
C VAL A 141 1.72 -1.05 -15.57
N LEU A 142 2.78 -1.57 -14.95
CA LEU A 142 3.42 -2.82 -15.37
C LEU A 142 2.52 -4.04 -15.15
N ALA A 143 1.89 -4.14 -13.98
CA ALA A 143 1.04 -5.26 -13.59
C ALA A 143 -0.28 -5.25 -14.36
N ASN A 144 -0.92 -4.09 -14.58
CA ASN A 144 -2.12 -4.06 -15.43
C ASN A 144 -1.77 -4.47 -16.87
N TYR A 145 -0.71 -3.92 -17.46
CA TYR A 145 -0.30 -4.34 -18.81
C TYR A 145 -0.03 -5.85 -18.92
N ASP A 146 0.76 -6.41 -18.00
CA ASP A 146 1.07 -7.85 -18.00
C ASP A 146 -0.19 -8.70 -17.73
N MET A 147 -1.02 -8.32 -16.76
CA MET A 147 -2.24 -9.05 -16.43
C MET A 147 -3.29 -8.96 -17.53
N GLU A 148 -3.49 -7.81 -18.18
CA GLU A 148 -4.41 -7.67 -19.31
C GLU A 148 -3.97 -8.54 -20.49
N ARG A 149 -2.65 -8.62 -20.76
CA ARG A 149 -2.10 -9.53 -21.78
C ARG A 149 -2.31 -11.01 -21.44
N ARG A 150 -2.16 -11.38 -20.18
CA ARG A 150 -2.39 -12.76 -19.72
C ARG A 150 -3.86 -13.10 -19.71
N ALA A 151 -4.70 -12.17 -19.27
CA ALA A 151 -6.13 -12.37 -19.02
C ALA A 151 -6.98 -12.18 -20.30
N GLY A 152 -6.50 -11.41 -21.27
CA GLY A 152 -7.19 -11.14 -22.54
C GLY A 152 -8.17 -9.97 -22.49
N GLY A 153 -8.06 -9.08 -21.50
CA GLY A 153 -8.95 -7.93 -21.32
C GLY A 153 -8.64 -7.17 -20.03
N ILE A 154 -9.35 -6.06 -19.81
CA ILE A 154 -9.19 -5.21 -18.62
C ILE A 154 -9.43 -6.04 -17.35
N VAL A 155 -8.48 -6.00 -16.42
CA VAL A 155 -8.55 -6.74 -15.14
C VAL A 155 -8.91 -5.87 -13.94
N TYR A 156 -8.65 -4.57 -14.02
CA TYR A 156 -8.99 -3.61 -12.96
C TYR A 156 -10.45 -3.18 -13.06
N ASP A 157 -11.14 -3.15 -11.92
CA ASP A 157 -12.53 -2.72 -11.82
C ASP A 157 -12.70 -1.76 -10.65
N ASN A 158 -13.28 -0.60 -10.92
CA ASN A 158 -13.83 0.28 -9.88
C ASN A 158 -15.24 0.77 -10.19
N SER A 159 -15.93 0.10 -11.10
CA SER A 159 -17.26 0.45 -11.59
C SER A 159 -18.28 0.57 -10.46
N LYS A 160 -18.09 -0.19 -9.37
CA LYS A 160 -18.97 -0.24 -8.20
C LYS A 160 -18.30 0.26 -6.91
N THR A 161 -17.08 0.78 -6.99
CA THR A 161 -16.35 1.20 -5.79
C THR A 161 -16.97 2.46 -5.20
N ASN A 162 -17.42 2.38 -3.94
CA ASN A 162 -17.76 3.54 -3.14
C ASN A 162 -16.52 4.01 -2.35
N TYR A 163 -15.86 5.05 -2.87
CA TYR A 163 -14.64 5.58 -2.26
C TYR A 163 -14.88 6.28 -0.90
N THR A 164 -16.11 6.75 -0.63
CA THR A 164 -16.47 7.27 0.70
C THR A 164 -16.48 6.15 1.74
N THR A 165 -17.12 5.02 1.41
CA THR A 165 -17.11 3.82 2.26
C THR A 165 -15.70 3.26 2.41
N ARG A 166 -14.91 3.23 1.32
CA ARG A 166 -13.52 2.74 1.33
C ARG A 166 -12.58 3.59 2.19
N LEU A 167 -12.81 4.90 2.25
CA LEU A 167 -12.08 5.78 3.15
C LEU A 167 -12.42 5.47 4.62
N GLY A 168 -13.72 5.37 4.94
CA GLY A 168 -14.16 5.01 6.29
C GLY A 168 -13.61 5.94 7.37
N ASP A 169 -13.15 5.35 8.49
CA ASP A 169 -12.63 6.08 9.65
C ASP A 169 -11.37 6.89 9.36
N ASP A 170 -10.64 6.57 8.29
CA ASP A 170 -9.46 7.33 7.84
C ASP A 170 -9.83 8.81 7.56
N ALA A 171 -11.10 9.08 7.21
CA ALA A 171 -11.61 10.44 7.04
C ALA A 171 -11.48 11.28 8.31
N GLN A 172 -11.69 10.67 9.47
CA GLN A 172 -11.58 11.32 10.77
C GLN A 172 -10.14 11.30 11.28
N VAL A 173 -9.45 10.15 11.18
CA VAL A 173 -8.06 9.98 11.62
C VAL A 173 -7.14 11.00 10.93
N TYR A 174 -7.33 11.21 9.63
CA TYR A 174 -6.53 12.11 8.82
C TYR A 174 -7.24 13.43 8.50
N ALA A 175 -8.27 13.83 9.27
CA ALA A 175 -9.07 15.02 8.97
C ALA A 175 -8.21 16.28 8.79
N ALA A 176 -7.21 16.49 9.65
CA ALA A 176 -6.31 17.64 9.56
C ALA A 176 -5.46 17.59 8.26
N SER A 177 -4.92 16.42 7.94
CA SER A 177 -4.07 16.18 6.76
C SER A 177 -4.86 16.27 5.45
N LEU A 178 -6.14 15.88 5.48
CA LEU A 178 -7.09 16.00 4.37
C LEU A 178 -7.68 17.42 4.24
N SER A 179 -7.22 18.37 5.05
CA SER A 179 -7.68 19.76 5.10
C SER A 179 -9.16 19.92 5.53
N GLY A 180 -9.70 18.94 6.26
CA GLY A 180 -11.03 18.98 6.87
C GLY A 180 -12.13 18.31 6.05
N GLY A 181 -13.22 17.94 6.74
CA GLY A 181 -14.29 17.10 6.18
C GLY A 181 -14.97 17.66 4.94
N THR A 182 -15.12 18.98 4.83
CA THR A 182 -15.71 19.63 3.64
C THR A 182 -14.87 19.39 2.38
N TYR A 183 -13.55 19.52 2.50
CA TYR A 183 -12.64 19.28 1.37
C TYR A 183 -12.53 17.79 1.06
N THR A 184 -12.50 16.92 2.07
CA THR A 184 -12.57 15.47 1.88
C THR A 184 -13.83 15.07 1.12
N ALA A 185 -15.00 15.59 1.52
CA ALA A 185 -16.27 15.32 0.85
C ALA A 185 -16.28 15.81 -0.60
N GLY A 186 -15.75 17.01 -0.87
CA GLY A 186 -15.63 17.54 -2.23
C GLY A 186 -14.76 16.68 -3.13
N MET A 187 -13.59 16.22 -2.64
CA MET A 187 -12.73 15.31 -3.40
C MET A 187 -13.39 13.95 -3.66
N LEU A 188 -14.07 13.37 -2.65
CA LEU A 188 -14.80 12.11 -2.80
C LEU A 188 -15.97 12.23 -3.80
N GLN A 189 -16.67 13.36 -3.77
CA GLN A 189 -17.74 13.66 -4.73
C GLN A 189 -17.19 13.76 -6.15
N TYR A 190 -16.04 14.43 -6.34
CA TYR A 190 -15.37 14.48 -7.63
C TYR A 190 -15.01 13.07 -8.14
N LEU A 191 -14.47 12.21 -7.27
CA LEU A 191 -14.20 10.81 -7.62
C LEU A 191 -15.48 10.04 -7.97
N ALA A 192 -16.61 10.31 -7.30
CA ALA A 192 -17.89 9.65 -7.57
C ALA A 192 -18.42 9.92 -9.00
N TYR A 193 -18.18 11.13 -9.53
CA TYR A 193 -18.60 11.53 -10.88
C TYR A 193 -17.54 11.33 -11.96
N SER A 194 -16.35 10.90 -11.59
CA SER A 194 -15.25 10.68 -12.54
C SER A 194 -15.44 9.37 -13.32
N PRO A 195 -15.01 9.30 -14.60
CA PRO A 195 -15.13 8.08 -15.41
C PRO A 195 -14.53 6.85 -14.73
N ARG A 196 -15.31 5.78 -14.64
CA ARG A 196 -14.91 4.50 -14.03
C ARG A 196 -14.29 3.56 -15.05
N VAL A 197 -13.55 2.58 -14.53
CA VAL A 197 -13.03 1.43 -15.28
C VAL A 197 -13.88 0.21 -14.92
N THR A 198 -14.33 -0.50 -15.95
CA THR A 198 -15.07 -1.76 -15.81
C THR A 198 -14.21 -2.87 -16.39
N ALA A 199 -13.99 -3.93 -15.60
CA ALA A 199 -13.20 -5.06 -16.05
C ALA A 199 -13.99 -5.98 -17.00
N SER A 200 -13.27 -6.78 -17.80
CA SER A 200 -13.86 -7.92 -18.50
C SER A 200 -14.14 -9.04 -17.50
N ALA A 201 -15.37 -9.59 -17.54
CA ALA A 201 -15.76 -10.69 -16.67
C ALA A 201 -14.90 -11.94 -16.89
N GLU A 202 -14.54 -12.22 -18.16
CA GLU A 202 -13.65 -13.32 -18.54
C GLU A 202 -12.23 -13.09 -18.03
N ALA A 203 -11.72 -11.86 -18.15
CA ALA A 203 -10.39 -11.50 -17.66
C ALA A 203 -10.30 -11.63 -16.13
N VAL A 204 -11.33 -11.17 -15.40
CA VAL A 204 -11.41 -11.33 -13.94
C VAL A 204 -11.49 -12.81 -13.55
N THR A 205 -12.28 -13.61 -14.27
CA THR A 205 -12.35 -15.06 -14.03
C THR A 205 -10.98 -15.72 -14.20
N LYS A 206 -10.25 -15.33 -15.25
CA LYS A 206 -8.90 -15.84 -15.50
C LYS A 206 -7.91 -15.38 -14.43
N LEU A 207 -7.96 -14.11 -14.01
CA LEU A 207 -7.13 -13.58 -12.93
C LEU A 207 -7.36 -14.35 -11.62
N ASN A 208 -8.63 -14.59 -11.28
CA ASN A 208 -9.02 -15.29 -10.05
C ASN A 208 -8.65 -16.77 -10.05
N SER A 209 -8.42 -17.36 -11.24
CA SER A 209 -7.93 -18.73 -11.38
C SER A 209 -6.42 -18.90 -11.11
N MET A 210 -5.63 -17.81 -11.07
CA MET A 210 -4.17 -17.89 -10.97
C MET A 210 -3.70 -18.29 -9.57
N TYR A 211 -3.89 -17.42 -8.58
CA TYR A 211 -3.51 -17.65 -7.19
C TYR A 211 -4.52 -16.99 -6.25
N GLN A 212 -4.89 -17.71 -5.20
CA GLN A 212 -5.75 -17.24 -4.12
C GLN A 212 -5.25 -17.82 -2.79
N LEU A 213 -5.27 -17.01 -1.72
CA LEU A 213 -5.02 -17.48 -0.37
C LEU A 213 -6.19 -18.34 0.12
N GLN A 214 -5.92 -19.62 0.40
CA GLN A 214 -6.95 -20.59 0.80
C GLN A 214 -6.97 -20.91 2.31
N GLY A 215 -5.97 -20.48 3.08
CA GLY A 215 -5.90 -20.80 4.51
C GLY A 215 -5.73 -22.29 4.85
N LYS A 216 -5.58 -23.17 3.86
CA LYS A 216 -5.36 -24.61 4.05
C LYS A 216 -3.92 -24.93 4.46
N ILE A 217 -3.57 -24.56 5.69
CA ILE A 217 -2.23 -24.73 6.24
C ILE A 217 -2.14 -26.07 6.97
N GLU A 218 -1.47 -27.04 6.37
CA GLU A 218 -1.29 -28.39 6.93
C GLU A 218 0.09 -28.61 7.57
N VAL A 219 1.09 -27.85 7.10
CA VAL A 219 2.48 -27.91 7.56
C VAL A 219 2.85 -26.67 8.36
N PRO A 220 3.81 -26.76 9.31
CA PRO A 220 4.30 -25.59 10.04
C PRO A 220 4.72 -24.46 9.09
N THR A 221 4.06 -23.32 9.21
CA THR A 221 4.24 -22.15 8.35
C THR A 221 4.55 -20.95 9.22
N ILE A 222 5.59 -20.20 8.86
CA ILE A 222 6.01 -18.98 9.56
C ILE A 222 5.93 -17.81 8.59
N THR A 223 5.17 -16.79 8.94
CA THR A 223 5.19 -15.51 8.21
C THR A 223 6.15 -14.54 8.90
N LEU A 224 6.82 -13.73 8.08
CA LEU A 224 7.51 -12.51 8.50
C LEU A 224 7.00 -11.42 7.56
N ALA A 225 6.36 -10.41 8.15
CA ALA A 225 5.70 -9.32 7.43
C ALA A 225 6.04 -7.98 8.07
N ALA A 226 6.40 -7.01 7.23
CA ALA A 226 6.54 -5.63 7.63
C ALA A 226 5.17 -4.99 7.88
N ALA A 227 5.06 -4.21 8.95
CA ALA A 227 3.83 -3.50 9.30
C ALA A 227 3.55 -2.34 8.33
N ALA A 228 4.60 -1.76 7.73
CA ALA A 228 4.53 -0.66 6.77
C ALA A 228 5.06 -1.06 5.38
N ASP A 229 4.61 -2.21 4.85
CA ASP A 229 4.86 -2.62 3.46
C ASP A 229 3.78 -2.00 2.55
N HIS A 230 4.20 -1.30 1.50
CA HIS A 230 3.30 -0.62 0.56
C HIS A 230 3.03 -1.40 -0.73
N ILE A 231 3.69 -2.56 -0.92
CA ILE A 231 3.49 -3.46 -2.07
C ILE A 231 2.73 -4.72 -1.64
N THR A 232 3.07 -5.30 -0.48
CA THR A 232 2.33 -6.42 0.12
C THR A 232 1.92 -6.07 1.55
N PRO A 233 0.89 -5.24 1.74
CA PRO A 233 0.49 -4.74 3.06
C PRO A 233 0.17 -5.88 4.04
N GLY A 234 0.40 -5.62 5.34
CA GLY A 234 0.16 -6.61 6.42
C GLY A 234 -1.25 -7.22 6.44
N GLY A 235 -2.23 -6.53 5.84
CA GLY A 235 -3.59 -7.04 5.64
C GLY A 235 -3.68 -8.36 4.86
N ALA A 236 -2.70 -8.68 4.00
CA ALA A 236 -2.64 -9.98 3.33
C ALA A 236 -2.41 -11.12 4.34
N VAL A 237 -1.59 -10.88 5.36
CA VAL A 237 -1.40 -11.84 6.46
C VAL A 237 -2.64 -11.90 7.34
N THR A 238 -3.33 -10.78 7.60
CA THR A 238 -4.64 -10.78 8.28
C THR A 238 -5.66 -11.63 7.50
N HIS A 239 -5.71 -11.51 6.18
CA HIS A 239 -6.57 -12.34 5.32
C HIS A 239 -6.21 -13.82 5.43
N LEU A 240 -4.92 -14.18 5.38
CA LEU A 240 -4.46 -15.56 5.59
C LEU A 240 -4.88 -16.11 6.96
N ILE A 241 -4.73 -15.31 8.03
CA ILE A 241 -5.15 -15.69 9.39
C ILE A 241 -6.65 -16.00 9.41
N ASN A 242 -7.47 -15.13 8.83
CA ASN A 242 -8.92 -15.32 8.77
C ASN A 242 -9.29 -16.60 8.01
N GLN A 243 -8.70 -16.83 6.83
CA GLN A 243 -8.93 -18.03 6.03
C GLN A 243 -8.47 -19.31 6.76
N TYR A 244 -7.35 -19.24 7.49
CA TYR A 244 -6.84 -20.37 8.26
C TYR A 244 -7.75 -20.69 9.46
N ASN A 245 -8.21 -19.68 10.20
CA ASN A 245 -9.16 -19.87 11.29
C ASN A 245 -10.50 -20.44 10.81
N ALA A 246 -10.99 -20.00 9.66
CA ALA A 246 -12.16 -20.59 9.00
C ALA A 246 -11.93 -22.06 8.62
N SER A 247 -10.76 -22.38 8.07
CA SER A 247 -10.38 -23.76 7.72
C SER A 247 -10.26 -24.68 8.93
N ILE A 248 -9.76 -24.18 10.07
CA ILE A 248 -9.75 -24.92 11.34
C ILE A 248 -11.18 -25.20 11.79
N SER A 249 -12.04 -24.17 11.78
CA SER A 249 -13.44 -24.29 12.20
C SER A 249 -14.23 -25.26 11.33
N ALA A 250 -13.91 -25.33 10.03
CA ALA A 250 -14.48 -26.28 9.08
C ALA A 250 -13.86 -27.69 9.15
N GLY A 251 -12.83 -27.91 9.98
CA GLY A 251 -12.15 -29.20 10.09
C GLY A 251 -11.24 -29.56 8.90
N THR A 252 -11.00 -28.61 7.97
CA THR A 252 -10.14 -28.81 6.79
C THR A 252 -8.69 -28.40 7.04
N ALA A 253 -8.38 -27.85 8.22
CA ALA A 253 -7.01 -27.57 8.66
C ALA A 253 -6.84 -27.87 10.15
N LYS A 254 -5.60 -28.08 10.60
CA LYS A 254 -5.26 -28.30 12.01
C LYS A 254 -4.75 -27.02 12.63
N SER A 255 -5.14 -26.73 13.87
CA SER A 255 -4.61 -25.61 14.65
C SER A 255 -3.11 -25.76 14.96
N GLY A 256 -2.45 -24.65 15.30
CA GLY A 256 -1.04 -24.65 15.69
C GLY A 256 -0.05 -24.86 14.53
N LYS A 257 -0.46 -24.55 13.29
CA LYS A 257 0.37 -24.63 12.08
C LYS A 257 0.78 -23.29 11.48
N LEU A 258 0.26 -22.17 11.99
CA LEU A 258 0.66 -20.82 11.58
C LEU A 258 1.29 -20.05 12.75
N LEU A 259 2.48 -19.49 12.51
CA LEU A 259 3.13 -18.51 13.39
C LEU A 259 3.35 -17.23 12.58
N ASN A 260 2.88 -16.10 13.08
CA ASN A 260 3.14 -14.79 12.48
C ASN A 260 4.17 -14.03 13.30
N ILE A 261 5.23 -13.59 12.62
CA ILE A 261 6.22 -12.67 13.16
C ILE A 261 6.05 -11.35 12.42
N TRP A 262 5.87 -10.29 13.17
CA TRP A 262 5.67 -8.96 12.61
C TRP A 262 6.95 -8.16 12.75
N ASN A 263 7.18 -7.29 11.78
CA ASN A 263 8.31 -6.39 11.74
C ASN A 263 7.81 -4.95 11.67
N LYS A 264 7.99 -4.18 12.75
CA LYS A 264 7.55 -2.78 12.80
C LYS A 264 8.71 -1.79 12.69
N PRO A 265 8.46 -0.59 12.14
CA PRO A 265 9.37 0.53 12.32
C PRO A 265 9.54 0.92 13.78
N ALA A 266 10.59 1.71 14.04
CA ALA A 266 10.65 2.51 15.25
C ALA A 266 9.53 3.56 15.23
N ASP A 267 9.11 4.05 16.40
CA ASP A 267 8.00 5.00 16.52
C ASP A 267 8.29 6.33 15.79
N THR A 268 9.57 6.69 15.69
CA THR A 268 10.09 7.82 14.91
C THR A 268 11.37 7.41 14.19
N TYR A 269 11.55 7.82 12.93
CA TYR A 269 12.78 7.56 12.16
C TYR A 269 13.10 8.63 11.11
N SER A 270 12.21 9.59 10.84
CA SER A 270 12.52 10.69 9.93
C SER A 270 13.56 11.62 10.56
N THR A 271 14.58 11.97 9.78
CA THR A 271 15.65 12.89 10.21
C THR A 271 15.64 14.15 9.37
N PHE A 272 15.94 15.28 10.00
CA PHE A 272 15.90 16.61 9.38
C PHE A 272 17.26 17.27 9.48
N ASP A 273 17.69 17.95 8.41
CA ASP A 273 18.89 18.79 8.46
C ASP A 273 18.60 20.15 9.11
N ALA A 274 19.65 21.00 9.21
CA ALA A 274 19.53 22.32 9.81
C ALA A 274 18.57 23.28 9.07
N SER A 275 18.22 22.97 7.81
CA SER A 275 17.23 23.73 7.03
C SER A 275 15.79 23.20 7.25
N GLY A 276 15.64 22.12 8.01
CA GLY A 276 14.37 21.42 8.18
C GLY A 276 14.00 20.51 7.01
N ALA A 277 14.92 20.29 6.06
CA ALA A 277 14.70 19.36 4.97
C ALA A 277 14.89 17.92 5.47
N VAL A 278 14.00 17.01 5.06
CA VAL A 278 14.17 15.60 5.40
C VAL A 278 15.39 15.05 4.67
N THR A 279 16.24 14.38 5.44
CA THR A 279 17.40 13.66 4.93
C THR A 279 17.02 12.18 4.74
N PRO A 280 17.31 11.57 3.58
CA PRO A 280 16.97 10.17 3.37
C PRO A 280 17.69 9.27 4.36
N ALA A 281 16.93 8.53 5.17
CA ALA A 281 17.48 7.43 5.93
C ALA A 281 17.78 6.24 4.99
N LYS A 282 18.70 5.36 5.40
CA LYS A 282 18.64 3.97 4.92
C LYS A 282 17.25 3.42 5.21
N TRP A 283 16.76 2.47 4.42
CA TRP A 283 15.45 1.85 4.66
C TRP A 283 15.29 1.51 6.15
N PRO A 284 14.32 2.15 6.83
CA PRO A 284 14.03 1.82 8.21
C PRO A 284 13.56 0.37 8.27
N ASN A 285 13.97 -0.34 9.31
CA ASN A 285 13.52 -1.69 9.56
C ASN A 285 11.99 -1.70 9.72
N GLY A 286 11.27 -2.68 9.16
CA GLY A 286 9.80 -2.74 9.22
C GLY A 286 9.04 -1.84 8.24
N VAL A 287 9.75 -1.14 7.33
CA VAL A 287 9.16 -0.32 6.27
C VAL A 287 9.60 -0.84 4.90
N GLY A 288 8.67 -0.83 3.94
CA GLY A 288 8.96 -1.16 2.54
C GLY A 288 8.83 -2.64 2.22
N HIS A 289 8.89 -2.93 0.92
CA HIS A 289 8.66 -4.27 0.40
C HIS A 289 9.89 -5.17 0.61
N CYS A 290 9.69 -6.25 1.36
CA CYS A 290 10.73 -7.25 1.63
C CYS A 290 12.04 -6.74 2.28
N GLN A 291 12.01 -5.58 2.93
CA GLN A 291 13.21 -4.96 3.52
C GLN A 291 13.52 -5.55 4.90
N TYR A 292 14.07 -6.77 4.92
CA TYR A 292 14.48 -7.44 6.15
C TYR A 292 16.00 -7.50 6.27
N THR A 293 16.51 -7.41 7.50
CA THR A 293 17.94 -7.61 7.74
C THR A 293 18.32 -9.08 7.56
N THR A 294 19.58 -9.35 7.20
CA THR A 294 20.12 -10.72 7.11
C THR A 294 19.88 -11.50 8.40
N THR A 295 20.00 -10.86 9.57
CA THR A 295 19.77 -11.48 10.88
C THR A 295 18.31 -11.91 11.05
N GLN A 296 17.35 -11.10 10.60
CA GLN A 296 15.92 -11.44 10.65
C GLN A 296 15.60 -12.63 9.75
N VAL A 297 16.09 -12.60 8.51
CA VAL A 297 15.93 -13.71 7.54
C VAL A 297 16.50 -15.01 8.12
N LEU A 298 17.73 -14.98 8.64
CA LEU A 298 18.37 -16.14 9.24
C LEU A 298 17.65 -16.65 10.49
N THR A 299 17.11 -15.75 11.32
CA THR A 299 16.31 -16.13 12.49
C THR A 299 15.06 -16.90 12.09
N VAL A 300 14.30 -16.38 11.11
CA VAL A 300 13.10 -17.06 10.60
C VAL A 300 13.45 -18.37 9.91
N ALA A 301 14.53 -18.41 9.12
CA ALA A 301 15.00 -19.63 8.46
C ALA A 301 15.37 -20.73 9.47
N LYS A 302 16.02 -20.39 10.59
CA LYS A 302 16.34 -21.35 11.66
C LYS A 302 15.09 -21.88 12.36
N LEU A 303 14.11 -21.02 12.62
CA LEU A 303 12.81 -21.44 13.18
C LEU A 303 12.08 -22.36 12.20
N ALA A 304 12.05 -22.01 10.91
CA ALA A 304 11.42 -22.81 9.85
C ALA A 304 12.11 -24.16 9.67
N ALA A 305 13.45 -24.22 9.67
CA ALA A 305 14.21 -25.47 9.58
C ALA A 305 13.94 -26.39 10.77
N THR A 306 13.85 -25.83 11.98
CA THR A 306 13.48 -26.59 13.19
C THR A 306 12.04 -27.12 13.07
N ALA A 307 11.13 -26.30 12.58
CA ALA A 307 9.74 -26.68 12.40
C ALA A 307 9.55 -27.77 11.33
N ALA A 308 10.31 -27.69 10.24
CA ALA A 308 10.35 -28.71 9.19
C ALA A 308 10.88 -30.05 9.73
N LYS A 309 11.96 -30.04 10.52
CA LYS A 309 12.54 -31.26 11.11
C LYS A 309 11.60 -31.95 12.11
N THR A 310 10.80 -31.18 12.84
CA THR A 310 9.93 -31.70 13.92
C THR A 310 8.47 -31.89 13.51
N GLY A 311 8.05 -31.34 12.36
CA GLY A 311 6.65 -31.26 11.94
C GLY A 311 5.78 -30.35 12.81
N LYS A 312 6.38 -29.54 13.70
CA LYS A 312 5.71 -28.69 14.68
C LYS A 312 6.30 -27.28 14.69
N LEU A 313 5.46 -26.26 14.85
CA LEU A 313 5.96 -24.91 15.11
C LEU A 313 6.70 -24.85 16.45
N PRO A 314 7.69 -23.95 16.59
CA PRO A 314 8.27 -23.64 17.89
C PRO A 314 7.17 -23.14 18.85
N SER A 315 7.34 -23.38 20.15
CA SER A 315 6.46 -22.77 21.16
C SER A 315 6.51 -21.24 21.07
N SER A 316 5.46 -20.55 21.52
CA SER A 316 5.46 -19.08 21.56
C SER A 316 6.64 -18.53 22.38
N ALA A 317 6.98 -19.17 23.50
CA ALA A 317 8.13 -18.79 24.32
C ALA A 317 9.46 -18.95 23.56
N THR A 318 9.64 -20.06 22.83
CA THR A 318 10.83 -20.30 21.99
C THR A 318 10.93 -19.28 20.86
N ALA A 319 9.83 -19.00 20.18
CA ALA A 319 9.80 -18.03 19.08
C ALA A 319 10.10 -16.61 19.58
N LYS A 320 9.48 -16.19 20.69
CA LYS A 320 9.76 -14.88 21.34
C LYS A 320 11.20 -14.78 21.80
N ALA A 321 11.76 -15.86 22.39
CA ALA A 321 13.16 -15.88 22.80
C ALA A 321 14.13 -15.77 21.62
N ALA A 322 13.77 -16.31 20.44
CA ALA A 322 14.59 -16.23 19.24
C ALA A 322 14.67 -14.82 18.65
N ILE A 323 13.61 -14.01 18.83
CA ILE A 323 13.54 -12.64 18.31
C ILE A 323 13.83 -11.56 19.36
N LYS A 324 14.03 -11.91 20.64
CA LYS A 324 14.08 -10.96 21.77
C LYS A 324 15.11 -9.83 21.66
N ASN A 325 16.17 -10.03 20.88
CA ASN A 325 17.25 -9.05 20.70
C ASN A 325 17.02 -8.14 19.49
N ASP A 326 15.93 -8.33 18.75
CA ASP A 326 15.53 -7.48 17.64
C ASP A 326 14.30 -6.66 18.09
N ALA A 327 14.51 -5.36 18.31
CA ALA A 327 13.46 -4.47 18.80
C ALA A 327 12.33 -4.24 17.78
N ASN A 328 12.54 -4.57 16.50
CA ASN A 328 11.57 -4.41 15.44
C ASN A 328 10.70 -5.65 15.24
N LEU A 329 11.14 -6.82 15.71
CA LEU A 329 10.38 -8.06 15.60
C LEU A 329 9.50 -8.31 16.81
N PHE A 330 8.25 -8.72 16.57
CA PHE A 330 7.34 -9.09 17.64
C PHE A 330 6.36 -10.20 17.21
N ILE A 331 5.77 -10.85 18.22
CA ILE A 331 4.71 -11.85 18.07
C ILE A 331 3.57 -11.43 18.97
N ASP A 332 2.48 -10.98 18.36
CA ASP A 332 1.25 -10.63 19.03
C ASP A 332 0.06 -11.25 18.26
N PRO A 333 -0.66 -12.22 18.87
CA PRO A 333 -1.85 -12.81 18.26
C PRO A 333 -3.00 -11.82 18.02
N ASN A 334 -3.00 -10.67 18.70
CA ASN A 334 -4.04 -9.66 18.59
C ASN A 334 -3.68 -8.53 17.61
N PHE A 335 -2.44 -8.48 17.12
CA PHE A 335 -2.04 -7.50 16.11
C PHE A 335 -2.54 -7.95 14.73
N LEU A 336 -3.59 -7.28 14.26
CA LEU A 336 -4.23 -7.54 12.98
C LEU A 336 -4.26 -6.25 12.16
N PRO A 337 -3.24 -5.99 11.31
CA PRO A 337 -3.29 -4.88 10.37
C PRO A 337 -4.58 -4.90 9.54
N PRO A 338 -5.11 -3.73 9.15
CA PRO A 338 -6.29 -3.65 8.31
C PRO A 338 -6.15 -4.51 7.05
N LEU A 339 -7.22 -5.19 6.66
CA LEU A 339 -7.30 -5.91 5.38
C LEU A 339 -6.99 -4.96 4.21
N LEU A 340 -6.50 -5.47 3.08
CA LEU A 340 -6.41 -4.67 1.86
C LEU A 340 -7.79 -4.08 1.52
N LYS A 341 -7.83 -2.87 0.94
CA LYS A 341 -9.10 -2.18 0.62
C LYS A 341 -10.04 -2.98 -0.30
N PHE A 342 -9.52 -3.93 -1.06
CA PHE A 342 -10.30 -4.90 -1.83
C PHE A 342 -11.14 -5.86 -0.98
N ARG A 343 -10.68 -6.17 0.23
CA ARG A 343 -11.27 -7.14 1.17
C ARG A 343 -12.08 -6.48 2.29
N GLN A 344 -12.19 -5.15 2.28
CA GLN A 344 -12.94 -4.35 3.26
C GLN A 344 -14.38 -4.12 2.82
#